data_AF-A0A968L9G8-F1
#
_entry.id   AF-A0A968L9G8-F1
#
_cell.length_a   1.000
_cell.length_b   1.000
_cell.length_c   1.000
_cell.angle_alpha   90.00
_cell.angle_beta   90.00
_cell.angle_gamma   90.00
#
_symmetry.space_group_name_H-M   'P 1'
#
loop_
_entity.id
_entity.type
_entity.pdbx_description
1 polymer ?
#
loop_
_entity_poly.entity_id
_entity_poly.type
_entity_poly.pdbx_seq_one_letter_code
_entity_poly.pdbx_strand_id
1 'polypeptide(L)'
;MQLKTIALRRTGECEVHGKPSRAANTALLFMILASLFLIIWHVWGYGPSEQTKTPELAQRSFLLLLGSEIWNLFFDGHGILAELWDVLPYFIVGILLAGYIRTYKIAVKLQATLKRFGILSVFFASLVGMITPLCACGTLTTAVSLLFARFPLAPVMALLVTSPLLSPSTYLLTLNDLGPEWTVIRTIAAFSMGMFAGVVTHLLRNKGFKTDAIFIEGAIPRGDFHDEAYPDERLRCNCKQKFGHRVAAKTKNMFVVFLAKSSEMLWMVGKYVLVGVAIGAIVERYMPNKWVYHLFGQRDPFDIAWVTLGSVPIFLHQISASTILYHIKSSLNGTLDAGAGLAFMIGGPVTAMPTLVMFWTIFKKRVFFLYMFVCIVGTLIISYAFQFLVFVPYADMGNPLLREIRSLSGGRSSVIYKQDKNVQIVMDPDNKGMIATYTNTLEGQGGIVFDSGFGRFLGAPAGKCDNRRYIQNIAEWLEQNGNSSEKNILIYDTFHTAGLDKDAFSGTILAALEGRGFNVKVTDRRETPEITAQLLGAYNQLWIFFGESERVAYLSDAELETVSRFTGDGKSMLVVAGDQPAGSRDLKAANQLSSRYGITYSGYVERAGELPVGTASYFLNRASIALGRILKLVHKA
;
A
#
# COMPACT_ATOMS: atom_id res chain seq x y z
N MET A 1 25.79 65.26 1.47
CA MET A 1 24.86 66.15 2.20
C MET A 1 23.47 65.93 1.61
N GLN A 2 22.44 65.89 2.46
CA GLN A 2 21.01 65.60 2.18
C GLN A 2 20.61 64.11 2.31
N LEU A 3 20.54 63.69 3.58
CA LEU A 3 19.61 62.67 4.06
C LEU A 3 18.19 63.04 3.61
N LYS A 4 17.58 62.24 2.72
CA LYS A 4 16.12 62.17 2.61
C LYS A 4 15.62 61.17 3.64
N THR A 5 15.38 61.70 4.83
CA THR A 5 14.59 61.12 5.91
C THR A 5 13.27 60.63 5.34
N ILE A 6 13.12 59.31 5.20
CA ILE A 6 11.82 58.68 4.90
C ILE A 6 10.98 58.80 6.16
N ALA A 7 10.21 59.88 6.24
CA ALA A 7 9.12 60.03 7.15
C ALA A 7 8.01 59.04 6.76
N LEU A 8 8.08 57.83 7.32
CA LEU A 8 6.97 56.86 7.33
C LEU A 8 5.83 57.47 8.16
N ARG A 9 4.96 58.19 7.45
CA ARG A 9 3.73 58.78 7.94
C ARG A 9 2.83 57.65 8.46
N ARG A 10 2.35 57.82 9.70
CA ARG A 10 1.29 57.02 10.33
C ARG A 10 0.04 57.01 9.45
N THR A 11 -0.10 56.00 8.60
CA THR A 11 -1.39 55.47 8.17
C THR A 11 -1.44 54.04 8.71
N GLY A 12 -2.46 53.73 9.53
CA GLY A 12 -2.59 52.47 10.27
C GLY A 12 -2.82 51.21 9.42
N GLU A 13 -2.52 51.26 8.13
CA GLU A 13 -2.57 50.10 7.22
C GLU A 13 -1.16 49.83 6.71
N CYS A 14 -0.62 48.69 7.14
CA CYS A 14 0.63 48.17 6.60
C CYS A 14 0.36 47.71 5.15
N GLU A 15 0.99 48.33 4.15
CA GLU A 15 0.89 47.94 2.72
C GLU A 15 1.19 46.45 2.47
N VAL A 16 1.86 45.82 3.42
CA VAL A 16 2.19 44.40 3.43
C VAL A 16 0.97 43.54 3.73
N HIS A 17 0.09 43.90 4.66
CA HIS A 17 -1.09 43.08 5.02
C HIS A 17 -2.25 43.31 4.06
N GLY A 18 -2.21 42.69 2.88
CA GLY A 18 -3.32 42.72 1.92
C GLY A 18 -4.62 42.11 2.48
N LYS A 19 -5.77 42.58 1.97
CA LYS A 19 -7.11 42.06 2.34
C LYS A 19 -7.21 40.55 2.07
N PRO A 20 -7.94 39.78 2.89
CA PRO A 20 -8.13 38.34 2.67
C PRO A 20 -8.71 38.09 1.27
N SER A 21 -8.13 37.11 0.57
CA SER A 21 -8.53 36.72 -0.79
C SER A 21 -10.01 36.30 -0.80
N ARG A 22 -10.87 37.13 -1.40
CA ARG A 22 -12.29 36.79 -1.65
C ARG A 22 -12.41 35.50 -2.46
N ALA A 23 -11.51 35.27 -3.41
CA ALA A 23 -11.49 34.10 -4.28
C ALA A 23 -11.23 32.79 -3.52
N ALA A 24 -10.35 32.80 -2.51
CA ALA A 24 -10.10 31.62 -1.69
C ALA A 24 -11.33 31.25 -0.85
N ASN A 25 -12.01 32.25 -0.28
CA ASN A 25 -13.23 32.03 0.49
C ASN A 25 -14.39 31.55 -0.39
N THR A 26 -14.51 32.02 -1.64
CA THR A 26 -15.55 31.55 -2.57
C THR A 26 -15.30 30.11 -3.03
N ALA A 27 -14.05 29.76 -3.31
CA ALA A 27 -13.68 28.38 -3.65
C ALA A 27 -13.98 27.41 -2.50
N LEU A 28 -13.66 27.79 -1.26
CA LEU A 28 -13.95 26.98 -0.07
C LEU A 28 -15.46 26.78 0.12
N LEU A 29 -16.26 27.84 -0.02
CA LEU A 29 -17.71 27.78 0.09
C LEU A 29 -18.32 26.85 -0.97
N PHE A 30 -17.86 26.94 -2.22
CA PHE A 30 -18.32 26.08 -3.31
C PHE A 30 -18.04 24.60 -3.03
N MET A 31 -16.88 24.29 -2.46
CA MET A 31 -16.53 22.92 -2.10
C MET A 31 -17.39 22.37 -0.96
N ILE A 32 -17.63 23.17 0.09
CA ILE A 32 -18.51 22.77 1.20
C ILE A 32 -19.92 22.49 0.67
N LEU A 33 -20.42 23.34 -0.24
CA LEU A 33 -21.73 23.14 -0.89
C LEU A 33 -21.75 21.89 -1.78
N ALA A 34 -20.68 21.62 -2.53
CA ALA A 34 -20.56 20.42 -3.36
C ALA A 34 -20.51 19.13 -2.52
N SER A 35 -19.80 19.14 -1.38
CA SER A 35 -19.77 18.03 -0.43
C SER A 35 -21.14 17.79 0.21
N LEU A 36 -21.84 18.86 0.62
CA LEU A 36 -23.22 18.76 1.13
C LEU A 36 -24.18 18.22 0.06
N PHE A 37 -24.04 18.65 -1.19
CA PHE A 37 -24.84 18.16 -2.30
C PHE A 37 -24.59 16.67 -2.56
N LEU A 38 -23.34 16.20 -2.50
CA LEU A 38 -22.99 14.79 -2.63
C LEU A 38 -23.62 13.92 -1.52
N ILE A 39 -23.62 14.41 -0.28
CA ILE A 39 -24.27 13.71 0.85
C ILE A 39 -25.77 13.60 0.61
N ILE A 40 -26.42 14.71 0.23
CA ILE A 40 -27.87 14.74 -0.06
C ILE A 40 -28.19 13.81 -1.23
N TRP A 41 -27.39 13.84 -2.30
CA TRP A 41 -27.55 12.98 -3.47
C TRP A 41 -27.39 11.51 -3.13
N HIS A 42 -26.38 11.13 -2.34
CA HIS A 42 -26.14 9.74 -1.96
C HIS A 42 -27.24 9.20 -1.06
N VAL A 43 -27.63 9.96 -0.02
CA VAL A 43 -28.71 9.54 0.90
C VAL A 43 -30.04 9.42 0.16
N TRP A 44 -30.29 10.28 -0.84
CA TRP A 44 -31.49 10.22 -1.67
C TRP A 44 -31.48 9.08 -2.70
N GLY A 45 -30.34 8.80 -3.33
CA GLY A 45 -30.23 7.81 -4.42
C GLY A 45 -29.94 6.38 -3.97
N TYR A 46 -29.15 6.19 -2.91
CA TYR A 46 -28.65 4.87 -2.50
C TYR A 46 -29.10 4.45 -1.10
N GLY A 47 -29.78 5.32 -0.34
CA GLY A 47 -30.14 5.08 1.06
C GLY A 47 -28.95 5.24 2.02
N PRO A 48 -29.11 4.87 3.31
CA PRO A 48 -28.02 4.90 4.28
C PRO A 48 -26.89 3.95 3.86
N SER A 49 -25.65 4.31 4.23
CA SER A 49 -24.42 3.60 3.87
C SER A 49 -24.50 2.10 4.23
N GLU A 50 -23.86 1.24 3.42
CA GLU A 50 -23.97 -0.24 3.46
C GLU A 50 -23.77 -0.88 4.85
N GLN A 51 -23.16 -0.16 5.81
CA GLN A 51 -22.88 -0.63 7.15
C GLN A 51 -24.10 -0.68 8.09
N THR A 52 -25.24 -0.07 7.74
CA THR A 52 -26.47 -0.13 8.55
C THR A 52 -27.60 -0.90 7.85
N LYS A 53 -27.37 -2.18 7.51
CA LYS A 53 -28.46 -3.08 7.12
C LYS A 53 -29.15 -3.64 8.37
N THR A 54 -29.85 -2.79 9.13
CA THR A 54 -30.94 -3.25 9.99
C THR A 54 -32.26 -2.96 9.28
N PRO A 55 -33.15 -3.96 9.10
CA PRO A 55 -34.39 -3.78 8.33
C PRO A 55 -35.34 -2.73 8.91
N GLU A 56 -35.17 -2.34 10.19
CA GLU A 56 -35.98 -1.31 10.86
C GLU A 56 -35.58 0.14 10.49
N LEU A 57 -34.36 0.38 9.99
CA LEU A 57 -33.87 1.75 9.74
C LEU A 57 -34.38 2.33 8.41
N ALA A 58 -34.65 1.47 7.43
CA ALA A 58 -35.08 1.86 6.07
C ALA A 58 -36.51 2.46 6.02
N GLN A 59 -37.29 2.33 7.10
CA GLN A 59 -38.69 2.76 7.17
C GLN A 59 -38.86 4.16 7.81
N ARG A 60 -37.78 4.84 8.19
CA ARG A 60 -37.81 6.19 8.81
C ARG A 60 -37.90 7.30 7.77
N SER A 61 -38.50 8.44 8.15
CA SER A 61 -38.58 9.65 7.33
C SER A 61 -37.18 10.13 6.88
N PHE A 62 -37.06 10.63 5.65
CA PHE A 62 -35.80 11.11 5.07
C PHE A 62 -34.97 12.03 5.99
N LEU A 63 -35.62 12.93 6.73
CA LEU A 63 -34.94 13.83 7.68
C LEU A 63 -34.30 13.09 8.87
N LEU A 64 -34.91 12.01 9.36
CA LEU A 64 -34.36 11.19 10.44
C LEU A 64 -33.20 10.33 9.93
N LEU A 65 -33.29 9.81 8.70
CA LEU A 65 -32.19 9.10 8.02
C LEU A 65 -30.99 10.02 7.78
N LEU A 66 -31.24 11.24 7.32
CA LEU A 66 -30.21 12.25 7.10
C LEU A 66 -29.58 12.68 8.44
N GLY A 67 -30.39 12.82 9.50
CA GLY A 67 -29.91 13.09 10.85
C GLY A 67 -29.04 11.97 11.42
N SER A 68 -29.42 10.70 11.26
CA SER A 68 -28.61 9.56 11.70
C SER A 68 -27.32 9.41 10.90
N GLU A 69 -27.35 9.64 9.58
CA GLU A 69 -26.15 9.61 8.76
C GLU A 69 -25.17 10.74 9.10
N ILE A 70 -25.66 11.95 9.37
CA ILE A 70 -24.81 13.05 9.85
C ILE A 70 -24.24 12.72 11.23
N TRP A 71 -25.04 12.16 12.14
CA TRP A 71 -24.56 11.76 13.47
C TRP A 71 -23.44 10.72 13.37
N ASN A 72 -23.65 9.68 12.55
CA ASN A 72 -22.63 8.65 12.32
C ASN A 72 -21.40 9.23 11.59
N LEU A 73 -21.58 10.11 10.60
CA LEU A 73 -20.45 10.77 9.93
C LEU A 73 -19.56 11.53 10.93
N PHE A 74 -20.12 12.10 12.00
CA PHE A 74 -19.34 12.81 13.01
C PHE A 74 -18.75 11.89 14.09
N PHE A 75 -19.54 10.96 14.64
CA PHE A 75 -19.25 10.27 15.90
C PHE A 75 -18.96 8.77 15.78
N ASP A 76 -19.13 8.18 14.61
CA ASP A 76 -18.89 6.74 14.40
C ASP A 76 -17.38 6.42 14.41
N GLY A 77 -17.02 5.13 14.50
CA GLY A 77 -15.63 4.68 14.58
C GLY A 77 -14.75 5.09 13.38
N HIS A 78 -15.38 5.41 12.25
CA HIS A 78 -14.76 5.94 11.04
C HIS A 78 -15.29 7.35 10.69
N GLY A 79 -15.81 8.08 11.68
CA GLY A 79 -16.32 9.44 11.52
C GLY A 79 -15.23 10.51 11.61
N ILE A 80 -15.63 11.76 11.38
CA ILE A 80 -14.74 12.95 11.41
C ILE A 80 -13.98 13.06 12.74
N LEU A 81 -14.60 12.74 13.89
CA LEU A 81 -13.91 12.79 15.18
C LEU A 81 -12.80 11.74 15.29
N ALA A 82 -13.03 10.53 14.79
CA ALA A 82 -12.05 9.44 14.85
C ALA A 82 -10.83 9.79 13.98
N GLU A 83 -11.05 10.20 12.73
CA GLU A 83 -9.96 10.67 11.85
C GLU A 83 -9.22 11.86 12.45
N LEU A 84 -9.96 12.81 13.04
CA LEU A 84 -9.34 13.97 13.67
C LEU A 84 -8.46 13.53 14.85
N TRP A 85 -8.90 12.58 15.67
CA TRP A 85 -8.14 12.05 16.80
C TRP A 85 -6.86 11.36 16.37
N ASP A 86 -6.91 10.62 15.26
CA ASP A 86 -5.74 9.95 14.67
C ASP A 86 -4.74 10.94 14.10
N VAL A 87 -5.21 12.02 13.46
CA VAL A 87 -4.35 13.06 12.85
C VAL A 87 -3.82 14.06 13.88
N LEU A 88 -4.54 14.31 14.97
CA LEU A 88 -4.24 15.30 15.99
C LEU A 88 -2.81 15.20 16.56
N PRO A 89 -2.28 14.04 17.00
CA PRO A 89 -0.95 13.96 17.60
C PRO A 89 0.14 14.37 16.60
N TYR A 90 0.06 13.87 15.37
CA TYR A 90 1.00 14.22 14.29
C TYR A 90 0.92 15.71 13.93
N PHE A 91 -0.30 16.25 13.90
CA PHE A 91 -0.54 17.65 13.63
C PHE A 91 0.04 18.57 14.72
N ILE A 92 -0.15 18.23 16.00
CA ILE A 92 0.44 18.97 17.14
C ILE A 92 1.96 18.93 17.06
N VAL A 93 2.57 17.75 16.86
CA VAL A 93 4.02 17.61 16.69
C VAL A 93 4.52 18.47 15.53
N GLY A 94 3.82 18.48 14.40
CA GLY A 94 4.15 19.31 13.24
C GLY A 94 4.09 20.81 13.54
N ILE A 95 3.07 21.27 14.27
CA ILE A 95 2.94 22.67 14.69
C ILE A 95 4.06 23.07 15.65
N LEU A 96 4.35 22.22 16.64
CA LEU A 96 5.43 22.47 17.60
C LEU A 96 6.78 22.51 16.85
N LEU A 97 7.05 21.56 15.97
CA LEU A 97 8.28 21.57 15.16
C LEU A 97 8.39 22.84 14.30
N ALA A 98 7.29 23.26 13.66
CA ALA A 98 7.29 24.47 12.86
C ALA A 98 7.47 25.74 13.71
N GLY A 99 6.84 25.81 14.89
CA GLY A 99 7.05 26.85 15.87
C GLY A 99 8.50 26.91 16.35
N TYR A 100 9.14 25.74 16.55
CA TYR A 100 10.55 25.62 16.93
C TYR A 100 11.46 26.16 15.82
N ILE A 101 11.26 25.72 14.57
CA ILE A 101 12.01 26.20 13.40
C ILE A 101 11.90 27.72 13.26
N ARG A 102 10.70 28.30 13.45
CA ARG A 102 10.45 29.75 13.39
C ARG A 102 11.04 30.52 14.57
N THR A 103 11.18 29.89 15.73
CA THR A 103 11.72 30.54 16.93
C THR A 103 13.24 30.59 16.88
N TYR A 104 13.88 29.48 16.50
CA TYR A 104 15.35 29.36 16.44
C TYR A 104 15.96 29.75 15.09
N LYS A 105 15.14 30.26 14.15
CA LYS A 105 15.54 30.71 12.81
C LYS A 105 16.32 29.63 12.03
N ILE A 106 15.99 28.35 12.27
CA ILE A 106 16.70 27.20 11.68
C ILE A 106 16.58 27.20 10.16
N ALA A 107 15.44 27.67 9.63
CA ALA A 107 15.21 27.79 8.18
C ALA A 107 16.29 28.65 7.47
N VAL A 108 16.79 29.71 8.12
CA VAL A 108 17.84 30.58 7.55
C VAL A 108 19.20 29.87 7.51
N LYS A 109 19.54 29.12 8.57
CA LYS A 109 20.76 28.29 8.61
C LYS A 109 20.71 27.15 7.59
N LEU A 110 19.56 26.49 7.49
CA LEU A 110 19.34 25.37 6.58
C LEU A 110 19.41 25.81 5.10
N GLN A 111 18.91 27.01 4.79
CA GLN A 111 18.99 27.60 3.46
C GLN A 111 20.45 27.83 3.01
N ALA A 112 21.31 28.32 3.90
CA ALA A 112 22.72 28.58 3.58
C ALA A 112 23.48 27.29 3.28
N THR A 113 23.22 26.23 4.05
CA THR A 113 23.82 24.90 3.87
C THR A 113 23.33 24.24 2.59
N LEU A 114 22.03 24.20 2.32
CA LEU A 114 21.48 23.45 1.18
C LEU A 114 21.66 24.11 -0.18
N LYS A 115 21.85 25.44 -0.23
CA LYS A 115 22.29 26.12 -1.47
C LYS A 115 23.64 25.60 -1.99
N ARG A 116 24.53 25.11 -1.11
CA ARG A 116 25.82 24.55 -1.51
C ARG A 116 25.70 23.15 -2.15
N PHE A 117 24.66 22.40 -1.82
CA PHE A 117 24.52 21.00 -2.22
C PHE A 117 23.86 20.78 -3.59
N GLY A 118 23.40 21.83 -4.28
CA GLY A 118 22.90 21.74 -5.66
C GLY A 118 21.82 20.66 -5.84
N ILE A 119 21.96 19.77 -6.82
CA ILE A 119 21.03 18.66 -7.05
C ILE A 119 20.97 17.66 -5.89
N LEU A 120 22.06 17.52 -5.11
CA LEU A 120 22.14 16.62 -3.95
C LEU A 120 21.14 17.02 -2.85
N SER A 121 20.71 18.29 -2.82
CA SER A 121 19.66 18.74 -1.91
C SER A 121 18.29 18.12 -2.22
N VAL A 122 18.03 17.66 -3.45
CA VAL A 122 16.82 16.91 -3.82
C VAL A 122 16.81 15.55 -3.12
N PHE A 123 17.95 14.84 -3.16
CA PHE A 123 18.10 13.54 -2.50
C PHE A 123 17.81 13.63 -1.00
N PHE A 124 18.44 14.59 -0.30
CA PHE A 124 18.20 14.80 1.13
C PHE A 124 16.77 15.24 1.44
N ALA A 125 16.16 16.08 0.59
CA ALA A 125 14.78 16.51 0.79
C ALA A 125 13.78 15.36 0.63
N SER A 126 13.99 14.44 -0.32
CA SER A 126 13.20 13.21 -0.43
C SER A 126 13.35 12.32 0.80
N LEU A 127 14.59 12.15 1.30
CA LEU A 127 14.84 11.35 2.51
C LEU A 127 14.14 11.95 3.74
N VAL A 128 14.25 13.27 3.92
CA VAL A 128 13.56 13.99 4.99
C VAL A 128 12.05 13.80 4.83
N GLY A 129 11.51 13.91 3.62
CA GLY A 129 10.09 13.71 3.35
C GLY A 129 9.54 12.37 3.83
N MET A 130 10.28 11.27 3.60
CA MET A 130 9.88 9.92 4.06
C MET A 130 9.80 9.78 5.58
N ILE A 131 10.67 10.48 6.31
CA ILE A 131 10.77 10.39 7.77
C ILE A 131 9.82 11.38 8.45
N THR A 132 9.32 12.36 7.70
CA THR A 132 8.57 13.47 8.24
C THR A 132 7.16 13.03 8.63
N PRO A 133 6.75 13.16 9.91
CA PRO A 133 5.43 12.76 10.37
C PRO A 133 4.33 13.78 10.00
N LEU A 134 4.55 14.61 8.98
CA LEU A 134 3.60 15.63 8.57
C LEU A 134 2.56 15.00 7.64
N CYS A 135 1.30 15.31 7.89
CA CYS A 135 0.24 15.06 6.91
C CYS A 135 0.45 15.95 5.67
N ALA A 136 -0.20 15.61 4.55
CA ALA A 136 -0.10 16.34 3.28
C ALA A 136 -0.32 17.87 3.45
N CYS A 137 -1.28 18.24 4.30
CA CYS A 137 -1.56 19.64 4.66
C CYS A 137 -0.39 20.31 5.40
N GLY A 138 0.22 19.62 6.36
CA GLY A 138 1.39 20.12 7.11
C GLY A 138 2.62 20.29 6.21
N THR A 139 2.86 19.35 5.31
CA THR A 139 3.99 19.40 4.38
C THR A 139 3.87 20.56 3.42
N LEU A 140 2.68 20.85 2.90
CA LEU A 140 2.48 22.00 2.02
C LEU A 140 2.77 23.33 2.71
N THR A 141 2.31 23.51 3.95
CA THR A 141 2.61 24.76 4.69
C THR A 141 4.10 24.92 4.95
N THR A 142 4.80 23.80 5.20
CA THR A 142 6.25 23.77 5.38
C THR A 142 6.96 24.08 4.06
N ALA A 143 6.53 23.48 2.95
CA ALA A 143 7.06 23.71 1.61
C ALA A 143 6.94 25.19 1.21
N VAL A 144 5.77 25.80 1.40
CA VAL A 144 5.55 27.22 1.13
C VAL A 144 6.47 28.09 2.00
N SER A 145 6.62 27.76 3.29
CA SER A 145 7.53 28.46 4.20
C SER A 145 8.99 28.40 3.71
N LEU A 146 9.42 27.24 3.21
CA LEU A 146 10.76 27.08 2.63
C LEU A 146 10.94 27.90 1.34
N LEU A 147 9.96 27.89 0.43
CA LEU A 147 10.04 28.69 -0.81
C LEU A 147 10.17 30.19 -0.52
N PHE A 148 9.47 30.68 0.51
CA PHE A 148 9.60 32.07 0.95
C PHE A 148 10.94 32.38 1.58
N ALA A 149 11.53 31.42 2.30
CA ALA A 149 12.92 31.50 2.71
C ALA A 149 13.90 31.37 1.52
N ARG A 150 13.48 31.63 0.26
CA ARG A 150 14.26 31.48 -0.98
C ARG A 150 15.02 30.15 -1.05
N PHE A 151 14.39 29.08 -0.58
CA PHE A 151 14.92 27.74 -0.73
C PHE A 151 14.78 27.29 -2.19
N PRO A 152 15.72 26.50 -2.73
CA PRO A 152 15.60 26.02 -4.10
C PRO A 152 14.29 25.24 -4.29
N LEU A 153 13.55 25.55 -5.37
CA LEU A 153 12.23 24.99 -5.65
C LEU A 153 12.26 23.45 -5.76
N ALA A 154 13.31 22.90 -6.36
CA ALA A 154 13.45 21.47 -6.59
C ALA A 154 13.41 20.60 -5.31
N PRO A 155 14.27 20.85 -4.29
CA PRO A 155 14.17 20.21 -2.98
C PRO A 155 12.81 20.36 -2.31
N VAL A 156 12.18 21.53 -2.44
CA VAL A 156 10.86 21.74 -1.85
C VAL A 156 9.81 20.85 -2.52
N MET A 157 9.82 20.76 -3.85
CA MET A 157 8.90 19.87 -4.58
C MET A 157 9.15 18.40 -4.25
N ALA A 158 10.42 18.01 -4.08
CA ALA A 158 10.77 16.66 -3.66
C ALA A 158 10.20 16.31 -2.27
N LEU A 159 10.41 17.19 -1.29
CA LEU A 159 9.84 17.06 0.06
C LEU A 159 8.31 16.98 0.01
N LEU A 160 7.70 17.88 -0.77
CA LEU A 160 6.25 18.02 -0.88
C LEU A 160 5.57 16.79 -1.48
N VAL A 161 6.19 16.14 -2.47
CA VAL A 161 5.66 14.95 -3.12
C VAL A 161 5.95 13.68 -2.31
N THR A 162 7.10 13.60 -1.63
CA THR A 162 7.49 12.38 -0.89
C THR A 162 6.70 12.20 0.41
N SER A 163 6.46 13.29 1.15
CA SER A 163 5.82 13.23 2.46
C SER A 163 4.39 12.66 2.49
N PRO A 164 3.49 12.95 1.53
CA PRO A 164 2.17 12.32 1.50
C PRO A 164 2.18 10.89 0.96
N LEU A 165 3.33 10.36 0.53
CA LEU A 165 3.45 8.99 0.01
C LEU A 165 3.86 7.98 1.08
N LEU A 166 4.72 8.43 2.00
CA LEU A 166 5.29 7.58 3.04
C LEU A 166 5.50 8.39 4.32
N SER A 167 5.09 7.78 5.43
CA SER A 167 5.33 8.22 6.79
C SER A 167 5.69 7.01 7.67
N PRO A 168 6.25 7.22 8.87
CA PRO A 168 6.51 6.12 9.81
C PRO A 168 5.26 5.28 10.11
N SER A 169 4.09 5.93 10.21
CA SER A 169 2.80 5.25 10.45
C SER A 169 2.35 4.40 9.26
N THR A 170 2.38 4.95 8.04
CA THR A 170 1.97 4.19 6.84
C THR A 170 2.96 3.11 6.46
N TYR A 171 4.24 3.28 6.78
CA TYR A 171 5.25 2.24 6.66
C TYR A 171 4.89 1.02 7.52
N LEU A 172 4.54 1.25 8.80
CA LEU A 172 4.14 0.20 9.74
C LEU A 172 2.84 -0.49 9.31
N LEU A 173 1.85 0.26 8.87
CA LEU A 173 0.58 -0.29 8.38
C LEU A 173 0.79 -1.14 7.11
N THR A 174 1.54 -0.63 6.13
CA THR A 174 1.86 -1.40 4.92
C THR A 174 2.59 -2.70 5.26
N LEU A 175 3.48 -2.67 6.26
CA LEU A 175 4.22 -3.84 6.72
C LEU A 175 3.31 -4.92 7.33
N ASN A 176 2.29 -4.50 8.09
CA ASN A 176 1.34 -5.41 8.72
C ASN A 176 0.32 -5.95 7.71
N ASP A 177 -0.21 -5.09 6.85
CA ASP A 177 -1.32 -5.43 5.96
C ASP A 177 -0.84 -6.13 4.67
N LEU A 178 0.15 -5.54 3.99
CA LEU A 178 0.59 -5.99 2.66
C LEU A 178 1.89 -6.81 2.71
N GLY A 179 2.57 -6.80 3.85
CA GLY A 179 3.80 -7.53 4.10
C GLY A 179 5.08 -6.77 3.72
N PRO A 180 6.24 -7.34 4.08
CA PRO A 180 7.53 -6.67 3.96
C PRO A 180 7.93 -6.28 2.55
N GLU A 181 7.53 -7.08 1.56
CA GLU A 181 7.90 -6.86 0.15
C GLU A 181 7.26 -5.58 -0.39
N TRP A 182 5.94 -5.44 -0.20
CA TRP A 182 5.18 -4.25 -0.56
C TRP A 182 5.68 -2.99 0.15
N THR A 183 6.07 -3.10 1.41
CA THR A 183 6.60 -1.96 2.17
C THR A 183 7.91 -1.43 1.60
N VAL A 184 8.84 -2.31 1.21
CA VAL A 184 10.09 -1.89 0.58
C VAL A 184 9.81 -1.27 -0.79
N ILE A 185 8.93 -1.87 -1.58
CA ILE A 185 8.53 -1.38 -2.90
C ILE A 185 7.94 0.03 -2.80
N ARG A 186 6.97 0.23 -1.89
CA ARG A 186 6.38 1.54 -1.62
C ARG A 186 7.43 2.56 -1.19
N THR A 187 8.37 2.16 -0.34
CA THR A 187 9.42 3.06 0.16
C THR A 187 10.34 3.54 -0.96
N ILE A 188 10.81 2.62 -1.81
CA ILE A 188 11.65 2.97 -2.97
C ILE A 188 10.85 3.81 -3.96
N ALA A 189 9.59 3.49 -4.20
CA ALA A 189 8.74 4.21 -5.12
C ALA A 189 8.44 5.64 -4.63
N ALA A 190 8.13 5.83 -3.34
CA ALA A 190 7.94 7.14 -2.72
C ALA A 190 9.20 8.00 -2.84
N PHE A 191 10.36 7.43 -2.54
CA PHE A 191 11.65 8.10 -2.70
C PHE A 191 11.92 8.49 -4.16
N SER A 192 11.69 7.56 -5.08
CA SER A 192 11.87 7.76 -6.52
C SER A 192 10.96 8.85 -7.05
N MET A 193 9.71 8.91 -6.56
CA MET A 193 8.74 9.93 -6.93
C MET A 193 9.15 11.33 -6.45
N GLY A 194 9.66 11.42 -5.22
CA GLY A 194 10.29 12.64 -4.70
C GLY A 194 11.47 13.11 -5.55
N MET A 195 12.39 12.19 -5.87
CA MET A 195 13.54 12.48 -6.71
C MET A 195 13.10 12.93 -8.11
N PHE A 196 12.15 12.23 -8.72
CA PHE A 196 11.59 12.56 -10.02
C PHE A 196 11.00 13.98 -10.02
N ALA A 197 10.12 14.28 -9.06
CA ALA A 197 9.50 15.60 -8.93
C ALA A 197 10.55 16.71 -8.72
N GLY A 198 11.56 16.48 -7.88
CA GLY A 198 12.64 17.43 -7.64
C GLY A 198 13.53 17.66 -8.87
N VAL A 199 13.94 16.60 -9.56
CA VAL A 199 14.79 16.69 -10.78
C VAL A 199 14.02 17.37 -11.91
N VAL A 200 12.78 16.97 -12.17
CA VAL A 200 11.93 17.61 -13.20
C VAL A 200 11.76 19.09 -12.89
N THR A 201 11.51 19.44 -11.63
CA THR A 201 11.43 20.84 -11.18
C THR A 201 12.75 21.58 -11.39
N HIS A 202 13.89 20.94 -11.12
CA HIS A 202 15.21 21.53 -11.36
C HIS A 202 15.45 21.84 -12.84
N LEU A 203 15.04 20.94 -13.74
CA LEU A 203 15.15 21.13 -15.19
C LEU A 203 14.22 22.25 -15.69
N LEU A 204 12.99 22.31 -15.16
CA LEU A 204 12.00 23.34 -15.52
C LEU A 204 12.40 24.73 -15.04
N ARG A 205 13.20 24.84 -13.96
CA ARG A 205 13.74 26.11 -13.46
C ARG A 205 14.49 26.89 -14.55
N ASN A 206 15.28 26.19 -15.37
CA ASN A 206 16.08 26.80 -16.42
C ASN A 206 15.23 27.25 -17.63
N LYS A 207 13.99 26.76 -17.77
CA LYS A 207 13.03 27.12 -18.83
C LYS A 207 12.04 28.23 -18.43
N GLY A 208 12.34 29.00 -17.38
CA GLY A 208 11.53 30.14 -16.96
C GLY A 208 10.61 29.90 -15.76
N PHE A 209 10.66 28.72 -15.14
CA PHE A 209 9.91 28.41 -13.92
C PHE A 209 10.65 28.91 -12.66
N LYS A 210 10.76 30.23 -12.50
CA LYS A 210 11.42 30.88 -11.36
C LYS A 210 10.46 31.01 -10.17
N THR A 211 11.00 30.89 -8.95
CA THR A 211 10.25 30.92 -7.67
C THR A 211 9.40 32.18 -7.49
N ASP A 212 9.76 33.30 -8.13
CA ASP A 212 9.05 34.57 -7.97
C ASP A 212 7.74 34.62 -8.80
N ALA A 213 7.57 33.72 -9.78
CA ALA A 213 6.45 33.74 -10.72
C ALA A 213 5.34 32.72 -10.40
N ILE A 214 5.53 31.84 -9.42
CA ILE A 214 4.67 30.66 -9.17
C ILE A 214 3.44 30.96 -8.30
N PHE A 215 3.49 31.97 -7.44
CA PHE A 215 2.42 32.28 -6.49
C PHE A 215 1.36 33.20 -7.10
N ILE A 216 0.09 33.01 -6.74
CA ILE A 216 -0.97 33.98 -7.05
C ILE A 216 -0.72 35.24 -6.22
N GLU A 217 -0.81 36.42 -6.84
CA GLU A 217 -0.71 37.69 -6.12
C GLU A 217 -1.84 37.81 -5.09
N GLY A 218 -1.50 37.88 -3.80
CA GLY A 218 -2.48 38.05 -2.71
C GLY A 218 -3.22 36.79 -2.26
N ALA A 219 -2.95 35.62 -2.85
CA ALA A 219 -3.50 34.33 -2.40
C ALA A 219 -3.03 33.90 -1.00
N ILE A 220 -1.87 34.40 -0.64
CA ILE A 220 -1.23 34.12 0.62
C ILE A 220 -1.61 35.31 1.49
N PRO A 221 -2.19 35.11 2.70
CA PRO A 221 -2.24 36.20 3.65
C PRO A 221 -0.80 36.66 3.76
N ARG A 222 -0.50 37.87 3.29
CA ARG A 222 0.82 38.49 3.36
C ARG A 222 1.10 38.82 4.83
N GLY A 223 1.14 37.78 5.65
CA GLY A 223 1.24 37.80 7.09
C GLY A 223 2.37 36.87 7.48
N ASP A 224 3.40 37.49 8.02
CA ASP A 224 4.26 36.96 9.07
C ASP A 224 5.21 35.80 8.74
N PHE A 225 6.23 36.13 7.96
CA PHE A 225 7.55 35.51 8.12
C PHE A 225 8.67 36.56 8.29
N HIS A 226 8.31 37.77 8.70
CA HIS A 226 9.24 38.88 8.80
C HIS A 226 9.92 38.88 10.17
N ASP A 227 11.10 38.25 10.24
CA ASP A 227 12.03 38.43 11.36
C ASP A 227 13.04 39.52 10.97
N GLU A 228 13.41 40.42 11.88
CA GLU A 228 14.42 41.47 11.62
C GLU A 228 15.74 40.88 11.09
N ALA A 229 16.03 39.62 11.43
CA ALA A 229 17.21 38.90 10.99
C ALA A 229 17.11 38.26 9.58
N TYR A 230 16.03 38.48 8.83
CA TYR A 230 15.97 37.97 7.45
C TYR A 230 16.98 38.72 6.53
N PRO A 231 17.63 37.99 5.61
CA PRO A 231 18.63 38.57 4.72
C PRO A 231 18.05 39.47 3.62
N ASP A 232 16.73 39.45 3.37
CA ASP A 232 16.07 40.21 2.31
C ASP A 232 15.26 41.38 2.90
N GLU A 233 15.52 42.60 2.42
CA GLU A 233 14.98 43.83 2.98
C GLU A 233 13.47 43.99 2.73
N ARG A 234 12.96 43.39 1.63
CA ARG A 234 11.52 43.33 1.31
C ARG A 234 10.73 42.43 2.27
N LEU A 235 11.42 41.57 3.00
CA LEU A 235 10.85 40.63 3.98
C LEU A 235 11.15 41.07 5.42
N ARG A 236 11.52 42.34 5.66
CA ARG A 236 11.65 42.90 7.02
C ARG A 236 10.40 43.73 7.33
N CYS A 237 9.74 43.45 8.45
CA CYS A 237 8.63 44.25 8.96
C CYS A 237 8.79 44.45 10.46
N ASN A 238 8.62 45.68 10.93
CA ASN A 238 8.64 46.03 12.35
C ASN A 238 7.22 46.17 12.95
N CYS A 239 6.24 45.55 12.28
CA CYS A 239 4.82 45.66 12.61
C CYS A 239 4.43 44.74 13.78
N LYS A 240 4.10 45.30 14.95
CA LYS A 240 3.64 44.56 16.15
C LYS A 240 2.16 44.11 16.08
N GLN A 241 1.61 43.80 14.91
CA GLN A 241 0.18 43.49 14.80
C GLN A 241 -0.18 42.06 15.20
N LYS A 242 0.75 41.11 15.02
CA LYS A 242 0.52 39.69 15.31
C LYS A 242 0.96 39.27 16.71
N PHE A 243 0.36 38.21 17.23
CA PHE A 243 0.52 37.75 18.60
C PHE A 243 1.95 37.29 18.90
N GLY A 244 2.58 36.51 18.02
CA GLY A 244 3.95 36.00 18.18
C GLY A 244 4.99 37.12 18.27
N HIS A 245 4.88 38.14 17.41
CA HIS A 245 5.77 39.31 17.43
C HIS A 245 5.48 40.26 18.60
N ARG A 246 4.21 40.40 19.04
CA ARG A 246 3.86 41.14 20.26
C ARG A 246 4.47 40.50 21.51
N VAL A 247 4.44 39.18 21.58
CA VAL A 247 5.03 38.41 22.69
C VAL A 247 6.56 38.50 22.64
N ALA A 248 7.18 38.35 21.46
CA ALA A 248 8.63 38.52 21.29
C ALA A 248 9.13 39.93 21.63
N ALA A 249 8.30 40.96 21.41
CA ALA A 249 8.63 42.34 21.77
C ALA A 249 8.46 42.63 23.28
N LYS A 250 7.71 41.81 24.02
CA LYS A 250 7.45 42.00 25.46
C LYS A 250 8.31 41.10 26.35
N THR A 251 8.77 39.96 25.85
CA THR A 251 9.41 38.91 26.65
C THR A 251 10.65 38.35 25.96
N LYS A 252 11.76 38.23 26.70
CA LYS A 252 13.01 37.58 26.23
C LYS A 252 13.00 36.05 26.39
N ASN A 253 12.02 35.48 27.10
CA ASN A 253 11.89 34.03 27.28
C ASN A 253 11.50 33.35 25.96
N MET A 254 12.44 32.59 25.39
CA MET A 254 12.30 31.93 24.09
C MET A 254 11.18 30.89 24.06
N PHE A 255 10.85 30.27 25.19
CA PHE A 255 9.78 29.26 25.28
C PHE A 255 8.39 29.89 25.10
N VAL A 256 8.18 31.09 25.64
CA VAL A 256 6.90 31.81 25.50
C VAL A 256 6.73 32.33 24.07
N VAL A 257 7.82 32.78 23.45
CA VAL A 257 7.84 33.14 22.02
C VAL A 257 7.53 31.93 21.14
N PHE A 258 8.11 30.79 21.47
CA PHE A 258 7.84 29.51 20.80
C PHE A 258 6.36 29.12 20.86
N LEU A 259 5.76 29.12 22.04
CA LEU A 259 4.33 28.79 22.20
C LEU A 259 3.44 29.79 21.44
N ALA A 260 3.77 31.08 21.49
CA ALA A 260 3.01 32.11 20.77
C ALA A 260 3.10 31.95 19.24
N LYS A 261 4.27 31.62 18.70
CA LYS A 261 4.43 31.32 17.27
C LYS A 261 3.75 30.00 16.88
N SER A 262 3.75 29.01 17.76
CA SER A 262 3.08 27.72 17.55
C SER A 262 1.55 27.86 17.54
N SER A 263 0.97 28.65 18.45
CA SER A 263 -0.49 28.86 18.52
C SER A 263 -1.04 29.63 17.31
N GLU A 264 -0.27 30.58 16.77
CA GLU A 264 -0.62 31.25 15.51
C GLU A 264 -0.66 30.27 14.34
N MET A 265 0.29 29.33 14.30
CA MET A 265 0.35 28.30 13.27
C MET A 265 -0.79 27.28 13.43
N LEU A 266 -1.12 26.91 14.67
CA LEU A 266 -2.29 26.09 14.99
C LEU A 266 -3.58 26.71 14.45
N TRP A 267 -3.83 28.00 14.68
CA TRP A 267 -5.04 28.65 14.19
C TRP A 267 -5.06 28.81 12.66
N MET A 268 -3.90 29.15 12.07
CA MET A 268 -3.78 29.36 10.64
C MET A 268 -3.96 28.07 9.84
N VAL A 269 -3.30 26.99 10.27
CA VAL A 269 -3.28 25.70 9.56
C VAL A 269 -4.43 24.81 10.00
N GLY A 270 -4.80 24.84 11.28
CA GLY A 270 -5.84 23.99 11.87
C GLY A 270 -7.19 24.15 11.21
N LYS A 271 -7.58 25.36 10.82
CA LYS A 271 -8.84 25.57 10.08
C LYS A 271 -8.87 24.87 8.72
N TYR A 272 -7.73 24.78 8.02
CA TYR A 272 -7.64 24.08 6.72
C TYR A 272 -7.55 22.57 6.92
N VAL A 273 -6.87 22.12 7.97
CA VAL A 273 -6.82 20.70 8.36
C VAL A 273 -8.21 20.19 8.72
N LEU A 274 -8.99 20.95 9.50
CA LEU A 274 -10.35 20.59 9.85
C LEU A 274 -11.25 20.44 8.61
N VAL A 275 -11.15 21.35 7.65
CA VAL A 275 -11.87 21.24 6.37
C VAL A 275 -11.39 20.02 5.57
N GLY A 276 -10.09 19.76 5.55
CA GLY A 276 -9.51 18.61 4.86
C GLY A 276 -9.97 17.26 5.43
N VAL A 277 -9.97 17.11 6.76
CA VAL A 277 -10.46 15.92 7.46
C VAL A 277 -11.96 15.73 7.23
N ALA A 278 -12.74 16.82 7.32
CA ALA A 278 -14.18 16.75 7.07
C ALA A 278 -14.48 16.26 5.64
N ILE A 279 -13.77 16.78 4.63
CA ILE A 279 -13.94 16.34 3.23
C ILE A 279 -13.46 14.89 3.05
N GLY A 280 -12.34 14.51 3.69
CA GLY A 280 -11.79 13.15 3.65
C GLY A 280 -12.79 12.11 4.14
N ALA A 281 -13.27 12.27 5.37
CA ALA A 281 -14.27 11.37 5.97
C ALA A 281 -15.56 11.24 5.15
N ILE A 282 -16.03 12.35 4.54
CA ILE A 282 -17.19 12.31 3.65
C ILE A 282 -16.90 11.44 2.43
N VAL A 283 -15.75 11.66 1.77
CA VAL A 283 -15.43 10.87 0.58
C VAL A 283 -15.26 9.39 0.94
N GLU A 284 -14.50 9.07 1.99
CA GLU A 284 -14.25 7.68 2.39
C GLU A 284 -15.54 6.94 2.74
N ARG A 285 -16.49 7.60 3.44
CA ARG A 285 -17.77 7.00 3.81
C ARG A 285 -18.69 6.73 2.61
N TYR A 286 -18.69 7.62 1.61
CA TYR A 286 -19.61 7.57 0.47
C TYR A 286 -18.97 6.99 -0.80
N MET A 287 -17.77 6.43 -0.71
CA MET A 287 -17.07 5.85 -1.85
C MET A 287 -17.54 4.40 -2.11
N PRO A 288 -18.17 4.10 -3.25
CA PRO A 288 -18.69 2.76 -3.53
C PRO A 288 -17.56 1.77 -3.87
N ASN A 289 -17.45 0.72 -3.08
CA ASN A 289 -16.44 -0.35 -3.25
C ASN A 289 -16.45 -0.97 -4.67
N LYS A 290 -17.64 -1.11 -5.27
CA LYS A 290 -17.82 -1.67 -6.64
C LYS A 290 -17.06 -0.88 -7.71
N TRP A 291 -16.94 0.43 -7.55
CA TRP A 291 -16.26 1.29 -8.51
C TRP A 291 -14.74 1.06 -8.47
N VAL A 292 -14.21 0.86 -7.27
CA VAL A 292 -12.79 0.56 -7.05
C VAL A 292 -12.44 -0.82 -7.59
N TYR A 293 -13.25 -1.83 -7.33
CA TYR A 293 -13.00 -3.18 -7.85
C TYR A 293 -12.99 -3.24 -9.37
N HIS A 294 -13.81 -2.41 -10.04
CA HIS A 294 -13.82 -2.33 -11.50
C HIS A 294 -12.52 -1.75 -12.08
N LEU A 295 -11.77 -0.96 -11.30
CA LEU A 295 -10.49 -0.39 -11.72
C LEU A 295 -9.34 -1.40 -11.69
N PHE A 296 -9.43 -2.48 -10.92
CA PHE A 296 -8.36 -3.49 -10.77
C PHE A 296 -8.69 -4.84 -11.42
N GLY A 297 -9.81 -4.92 -12.15
CA GLY A 297 -10.34 -6.16 -12.72
C GLY A 297 -10.01 -6.39 -14.20
N GLN A 298 -9.39 -5.42 -14.88
CA GLN A 298 -9.05 -5.54 -16.30
C GLN A 298 -7.59 -5.99 -16.42
N ARG A 299 -7.36 -7.24 -16.81
CA ARG A 299 -6.00 -7.79 -17.06
C ARG A 299 -5.42 -7.23 -18.38
N ASP A 300 -5.37 -5.91 -18.51
CA ASP A 300 -4.86 -5.20 -19.68
C ASP A 300 -3.54 -4.47 -19.38
N PRO A 301 -2.61 -4.35 -20.34
CA PRO A 301 -1.38 -3.56 -20.15
C PRO A 301 -1.64 -2.09 -19.78
N PHE A 302 -2.85 -1.59 -20.06
CA PHE A 302 -3.28 -0.23 -19.74
C PHE A 302 -3.90 -0.09 -18.35
N ASP A 303 -4.01 -1.16 -17.57
CA ASP A 303 -4.63 -1.15 -16.24
C ASP A 303 -3.93 -0.14 -15.31
N ILE A 304 -2.59 -0.10 -15.33
CA ILE A 304 -1.78 0.89 -14.61
C ILE A 304 -2.19 2.34 -14.97
N ALA A 305 -2.49 2.60 -16.24
CA ALA A 305 -2.92 3.92 -16.68
C ALA A 305 -4.33 4.25 -16.22
N TRP A 306 -5.26 3.30 -16.33
CA TRP A 306 -6.63 3.45 -15.86
C TRP A 306 -6.71 3.63 -14.34
N VAL A 307 -5.95 2.85 -13.58
CA VAL A 307 -5.84 3.00 -12.12
C VAL A 307 -5.18 4.32 -11.74
N THR A 308 -4.14 4.77 -12.45
CA THR A 308 -3.54 6.08 -12.18
C THR A 308 -4.57 7.19 -12.41
N LEU A 309 -5.24 7.20 -13.56
CA LEU A 309 -6.24 8.22 -13.88
C LEU A 309 -7.48 8.14 -13.00
N GLY A 310 -7.88 6.93 -12.60
CA GLY A 310 -8.97 6.66 -11.67
C GLY A 310 -8.61 7.10 -10.25
N SER A 311 -7.37 6.91 -9.81
CA SER A 311 -6.92 7.27 -8.45
C SER A 311 -6.95 8.78 -8.18
N VAL A 312 -6.82 9.61 -9.24
CA VAL A 312 -6.88 11.08 -9.14
C VAL A 312 -8.22 11.58 -8.56
N PRO A 313 -9.38 11.18 -9.12
CA PRO A 313 -10.68 11.49 -8.55
C PRO A 313 -11.03 10.70 -7.26
N ILE A 314 -10.29 9.65 -6.89
CA ILE A 314 -10.66 8.76 -5.78
C ILE A 314 -10.21 9.30 -4.41
N PHE A 315 -9.49 10.43 -4.37
CA PHE A 315 -9.26 11.25 -3.16
C PHE A 315 -8.79 10.48 -1.92
N LEU A 316 -7.75 9.67 -2.08
CA LEU A 316 -7.29 8.80 -1.01
C LEU A 316 -6.21 9.43 -0.15
N HIS A 317 -6.36 9.27 1.15
CA HIS A 317 -5.23 9.44 2.06
C HIS A 317 -4.27 8.24 1.97
N GLN A 318 -2.99 8.47 2.30
CA GLN A 318 -1.96 7.43 2.25
C GLN A 318 -2.21 6.23 3.17
N ILE A 319 -2.98 6.41 4.25
CA ILE A 319 -3.39 5.32 5.15
C ILE A 319 -4.46 4.48 4.46
N SER A 320 -5.54 5.12 4.02
CA SER A 320 -6.68 4.53 3.33
C SER A 320 -6.31 3.82 2.04
N ALA A 321 -5.32 4.35 1.29
CA ALA A 321 -4.80 3.68 0.10
C ALA A 321 -4.19 2.29 0.42
N SER A 322 -3.59 2.12 1.60
CA SER A 322 -2.99 0.84 2.01
C SER A 322 -4.06 -0.18 2.41
N THR A 323 -5.01 0.26 3.23
CA THR A 323 -6.10 -0.59 3.73
C THR A 323 -7.03 -1.00 2.60
N ILE A 324 -7.40 -0.07 1.71
CA ILE A 324 -8.21 -0.37 0.52
C ILE A 324 -7.48 -1.37 -0.38
N LEU A 325 -6.18 -1.18 -0.63
CA LEU A 325 -5.42 -2.14 -1.45
C LEU A 325 -5.35 -3.52 -0.81
N TYR A 326 -5.20 -3.60 0.52
CA TYR A 326 -5.26 -4.85 1.26
C TYR A 326 -6.62 -5.55 1.08
N HIS A 327 -7.72 -4.82 1.25
CA HIS A 327 -9.07 -5.36 1.03
C HIS A 327 -9.28 -5.80 -0.41
N ILE A 328 -8.77 -5.06 -1.40
CA ILE A 328 -8.84 -5.44 -2.82
C ILE A 328 -8.04 -6.70 -3.09
N LYS A 329 -6.80 -6.77 -2.59
CA LYS A 329 -5.95 -7.97 -2.70
C LYS A 329 -6.66 -9.18 -2.08
N SER A 330 -7.25 -9.01 -0.90
CA SER A 330 -7.99 -10.08 -0.21
C SER A 330 -9.31 -10.44 -0.90
N SER A 331 -9.95 -9.50 -1.61
CA SER A 331 -11.25 -9.73 -2.25
C SER A 331 -11.14 -10.22 -3.70
N LEU A 332 -10.03 -9.94 -4.40
CA LEU A 332 -9.87 -10.29 -5.81
C LEU A 332 -9.53 -11.77 -6.05
N ASN A 333 -9.27 -12.57 -5.01
CA ASN A 333 -9.04 -14.03 -5.06
C ASN A 333 -8.17 -14.48 -6.26
N GLY A 334 -7.18 -13.67 -6.63
CA GLY A 334 -6.38 -13.79 -7.86
C GLY A 334 -5.23 -12.78 -7.87
N THR A 335 -4.38 -12.85 -8.91
CA THR A 335 -3.21 -11.98 -9.09
C THR A 335 -3.63 -10.53 -9.38
N LEU A 336 -3.56 -9.66 -8.37
CA LEU A 336 -3.62 -8.21 -8.56
C LEU A 336 -2.39 -7.76 -9.35
N ASP A 337 -2.59 -6.96 -10.41
CA ASP A 337 -1.45 -6.37 -11.10
C ASP A 337 -0.72 -5.43 -10.13
N ALA A 338 0.51 -5.78 -9.78
CA ALA A 338 1.20 -5.11 -8.69
C ALA A 338 1.61 -3.68 -9.06
N GLY A 339 1.89 -3.42 -10.34
CA GLY A 339 2.08 -2.09 -10.90
C GLY A 339 0.83 -1.22 -10.77
N ALA A 340 -0.36 -1.79 -10.98
CA ALA A 340 -1.64 -1.11 -10.78
C ALA A 340 -1.86 -0.79 -9.28
N GLY A 341 -1.59 -1.75 -8.40
CA GLY A 341 -1.60 -1.53 -6.95
C GLY A 341 -0.64 -0.42 -6.51
N LEU A 342 0.58 -0.39 -7.06
CA LEU A 342 1.55 0.67 -6.77
C LEU A 342 1.12 2.03 -7.35
N ALA A 343 0.53 2.05 -8.55
CA ALA A 343 -0.04 3.26 -9.14
C ALA A 343 -1.12 3.87 -8.25
N PHE A 344 -1.96 3.05 -7.65
CA PHE A 344 -2.96 3.48 -6.68
C PHE A 344 -2.34 4.04 -5.39
N MET A 345 -1.33 3.36 -4.84
CA MET A 345 -0.65 3.79 -3.62
C MET A 345 0.16 5.08 -3.78
N ILE A 346 0.58 5.42 -5.00
CA ILE A 346 1.33 6.64 -5.29
C ILE A 346 0.41 7.75 -5.81
N GLY A 347 -0.38 7.43 -6.83
CA GLY A 347 -1.29 8.37 -7.51
C GLY A 347 -2.28 8.98 -6.54
N GLY A 348 -3.03 8.15 -5.81
CA GLY A 348 -4.08 8.60 -4.89
C GLY A 348 -3.58 9.65 -3.88
N PRO A 349 -2.59 9.32 -3.02
CA PRO A 349 -2.14 10.23 -1.97
C PRO A 349 -1.49 11.53 -2.47
N VAL A 350 -0.77 11.49 -3.60
CA VAL A 350 -0.11 12.69 -4.15
C VAL A 350 -1.14 13.64 -4.78
N THR A 351 -2.22 13.11 -5.36
CA THR A 351 -3.29 13.92 -5.93
C THR A 351 -4.49 14.09 -4.99
N ALA A 352 -4.30 13.91 -3.68
CA ALA A 352 -5.35 14.09 -2.70
C ALA A 352 -5.95 15.51 -2.72
N MET A 353 -7.27 15.60 -2.57
CA MET A 353 -8.01 16.87 -2.64
C MET A 353 -7.48 17.95 -1.70
N PRO A 354 -7.19 17.69 -0.41
CA PRO A 354 -6.67 18.73 0.47
C PRO A 354 -5.39 19.38 -0.08
N THR A 355 -4.51 18.58 -0.70
CA THR A 355 -3.28 19.06 -1.35
C THR A 355 -3.60 19.88 -2.60
N LEU A 356 -4.48 19.38 -3.47
CA LEU A 356 -4.85 20.05 -4.72
C LEU A 356 -5.59 21.38 -4.49
N VAL A 357 -6.51 21.42 -3.52
CA VAL A 357 -7.26 22.62 -3.13
C VAL A 357 -6.31 23.68 -2.60
N MET A 358 -5.42 23.29 -1.69
CA MET A 358 -4.42 24.21 -1.18
C MET A 358 -3.45 24.67 -2.28
N PHE A 359 -3.11 23.80 -3.24
CA PHE A 359 -2.31 24.19 -4.39
C PHE A 359 -3.02 25.21 -5.28
N TRP A 360 -4.30 24.98 -5.58
CA TRP A 360 -5.12 25.85 -6.41
C TRP A 360 -5.33 27.23 -5.78
N THR A 361 -5.41 27.29 -4.45
CA THR A 361 -5.59 28.55 -3.71
C THR A 361 -4.31 29.36 -3.58
N ILE A 362 -3.12 28.72 -3.53
CA ILE A 362 -1.82 29.37 -3.28
C ILE A 362 -1.05 29.67 -4.58
N PHE A 363 -1.05 28.73 -5.53
CA PHE A 363 -0.23 28.80 -6.74
C PHE A 363 -1.05 29.14 -7.98
N LYS A 364 -0.41 29.76 -8.98
CA LYS A 364 -1.08 30.10 -10.25
C LYS A 364 -1.58 28.81 -10.91
N LYS A 365 -2.70 28.87 -11.63
CA LYS A 365 -3.28 27.70 -12.35
C LYS A 365 -2.26 26.93 -13.19
N ARG A 366 -1.30 27.63 -13.82
CA ARG A 366 -0.21 27.00 -14.60
C ARG A 366 0.66 26.06 -13.76
N VAL A 367 0.96 26.43 -12.52
CA VAL A 367 1.75 25.63 -11.57
C VAL A 367 0.95 24.44 -11.08
N PHE A 368 -0.35 24.62 -10.81
CA PHE A 368 -1.26 23.55 -10.44
C PHE A 368 -1.29 22.44 -11.50
N PHE A 369 -1.53 22.79 -12.77
CA PHE A 369 -1.58 21.80 -13.85
C PHE A 369 -0.22 21.13 -14.10
N LEU A 370 0.87 21.87 -13.94
CA LEU A 370 2.21 21.31 -14.01
C LEU A 370 2.47 20.30 -12.89
N TYR A 371 2.06 20.62 -11.66
CA TYR A 371 2.15 19.69 -10.52
C TYR A 371 1.36 18.41 -10.82
N MET A 372 0.11 18.54 -11.24
CA MET A 372 -0.73 17.39 -11.64
C MET A 372 -0.08 16.55 -12.73
N PHE A 373 0.45 17.19 -13.77
CA PHE A 373 1.13 16.50 -14.85
C PHE A 373 2.36 15.72 -14.36
N VAL A 374 3.21 16.35 -13.53
CA VAL A 374 4.38 15.68 -12.94
C VAL A 374 3.96 14.51 -12.06
N CYS A 375 2.87 14.66 -11.30
CA CYS A 375 2.38 13.60 -10.42
C CYS A 375 1.85 12.40 -11.23
N ILE A 376 0.99 12.64 -12.23
CA ILE A 376 0.45 11.57 -13.08
C ILE A 376 1.57 10.88 -13.86
N VAL A 377 2.43 11.64 -14.53
CA VAL A 377 3.52 11.08 -15.35
C VAL A 377 4.53 10.34 -14.47
N GLY A 378 4.87 10.88 -13.31
CA GLY A 378 5.77 10.22 -12.37
C GLY A 378 5.20 8.91 -11.85
N THR A 379 3.92 8.88 -11.48
CA THR A 379 3.23 7.64 -11.08
C THR A 379 3.26 6.61 -12.19
N LEU A 380 2.93 6.99 -13.43
CA LEU A 380 2.98 6.06 -14.57
C LEU A 380 4.39 5.50 -14.79
N ILE A 381 5.40 6.37 -14.86
CA ILE A 381 6.80 5.95 -15.09
C ILE A 381 7.25 4.98 -14.00
N ILE A 382 6.99 5.31 -12.73
CA ILE A 382 7.43 4.50 -11.61
C ILE A 382 6.67 3.17 -11.60
N SER A 383 5.35 3.19 -11.74
CA SER A 383 4.54 1.97 -11.71
C SER A 383 4.85 1.03 -12.86
N TYR A 384 5.01 1.52 -14.09
CA TYR A 384 5.46 0.68 -15.21
C TYR A 384 6.89 0.19 -15.01
N ALA A 385 7.81 1.06 -14.57
CA ALA A 385 9.19 0.63 -14.30
C ALA A 385 9.25 -0.48 -13.26
N PHE A 386 8.47 -0.37 -12.18
CA PHE A 386 8.36 -1.42 -11.17
C PHE A 386 7.67 -2.68 -11.71
N GLN A 387 6.61 -2.52 -12.50
CA GLN A 387 5.94 -3.66 -13.13
C GLN A 387 6.91 -4.48 -13.99
N PHE A 388 7.73 -3.83 -14.81
CA PHE A 388 8.68 -4.53 -15.69
C PHE A 388 9.96 -5.02 -14.98
N LEU A 389 10.45 -4.28 -13.98
CA LEU A 389 11.74 -4.60 -13.34
C LEU A 389 11.60 -5.57 -12.15
N VAL A 390 10.47 -5.52 -11.44
CA VAL A 390 10.30 -6.17 -10.13
C VAL A 390 9.24 -7.27 -10.16
N PHE A 391 8.13 -7.06 -10.86
CA PHE A 391 7.00 -7.98 -10.83
C PHE A 391 6.95 -8.90 -12.05
N VAL A 392 6.59 -10.17 -11.80
CA VAL A 392 6.31 -11.13 -12.85
C VAL A 392 4.79 -11.19 -13.01
N PRO A 393 4.22 -10.92 -14.20
CA PRO A 393 2.78 -10.66 -14.38
C PRO A 393 1.86 -11.83 -14.03
N TYR A 394 2.40 -13.03 -13.86
CA TYR A 394 1.65 -14.25 -13.58
C TYR A 394 1.89 -14.84 -12.17
N ALA A 395 2.63 -14.16 -11.29
CA ALA A 395 2.97 -14.67 -9.96
C ALA A 395 2.52 -13.72 -8.84
N ASP A 396 1.74 -14.22 -7.88
CA ASP A 396 1.36 -13.47 -6.67
C ASP A 396 2.50 -13.45 -5.66
N MET A 397 3.47 -12.52 -5.85
CA MET A 397 4.59 -12.36 -4.91
C MET A 397 4.14 -12.03 -3.48
N GLY A 398 2.91 -11.53 -3.31
CA GLY A 398 2.34 -11.28 -1.99
C GLY A 398 1.89 -12.54 -1.26
N ASN A 399 1.93 -13.71 -1.88
CA ASN A 399 1.55 -14.99 -1.28
C ASN A 399 2.76 -15.64 -0.57
N PRO A 400 2.63 -16.10 0.69
CA PRO A 400 3.75 -16.70 1.44
C PRO A 400 4.42 -17.90 0.74
N LEU A 401 3.69 -18.61 -0.12
CA LEU A 401 4.24 -19.73 -0.88
C LEU A 401 5.41 -19.30 -1.78
N LEU A 402 5.37 -18.08 -2.33
CA LEU A 402 6.38 -17.57 -3.27
C LEU A 402 7.50 -16.76 -2.61
N ARG A 403 7.53 -16.71 -1.27
CA ARG A 403 8.51 -15.94 -0.51
C ARG A 403 9.93 -16.48 -0.70
N GLU A 404 10.87 -15.58 -1.02
CA GLU A 404 12.30 -15.93 -1.25
C GLU A 404 12.56 -16.85 -2.46
N ILE A 405 11.61 -16.93 -3.40
CA ILE A 405 11.75 -17.74 -4.61
C ILE A 405 12.11 -16.83 -5.78
N ARG A 406 13.17 -17.15 -6.52
CA ARG A 406 13.54 -16.45 -7.76
C ARG A 406 12.91 -17.14 -8.96
N SER A 407 13.01 -18.46 -8.98
CA SER A 407 12.47 -19.29 -10.04
C SER A 407 12.01 -20.65 -9.54
N LEU A 408 11.00 -21.18 -10.20
CA LEU A 408 10.47 -22.53 -9.99
C LEU A 408 10.72 -23.37 -11.23
N SER A 409 10.85 -24.67 -11.06
CA SER A 409 10.81 -25.56 -12.22
C SER A 409 9.42 -25.51 -12.85
N GLY A 410 9.39 -25.24 -14.16
CA GLY A 410 8.19 -25.37 -14.97
C GLY A 410 7.97 -26.84 -15.34
N GLY A 411 8.71 -27.31 -16.34
CA GLY A 411 8.55 -28.66 -16.87
C GLY A 411 7.16 -28.87 -17.46
N ARG A 412 6.72 -30.14 -17.53
CA ARG A 412 5.36 -30.49 -17.92
C ARG A 412 4.44 -30.40 -16.70
N SER A 413 3.33 -29.70 -16.84
CA SER A 413 2.35 -29.49 -15.78
C SER A 413 0.93 -29.50 -16.33
N SER A 414 -0.02 -29.97 -15.54
CA SER A 414 -1.44 -29.82 -15.84
C SER A 414 -1.91 -28.36 -15.70
N VAL A 415 -3.13 -28.03 -16.12
CA VAL A 415 -3.69 -26.67 -15.96
C VAL A 415 -4.76 -26.68 -14.88
N ILE A 416 -4.63 -25.78 -13.91
CA ILE A 416 -5.59 -25.55 -12.83
C ILE A 416 -6.63 -24.53 -13.29
N TYR A 417 -7.90 -24.94 -13.28
CA TYR A 417 -9.05 -24.07 -13.49
C TYR A 417 -9.83 -23.92 -12.19
N LYS A 418 -10.04 -22.65 -11.81
CA LYS A 418 -10.83 -22.25 -10.64
C LYS A 418 -12.32 -22.19 -10.99
N GLN A 419 -13.17 -22.71 -10.10
CA GLN A 419 -14.63 -22.68 -10.18
C GLN A 419 -15.30 -22.04 -8.96
N ASP A 420 -14.66 -22.07 -7.78
CA ASP A 420 -15.18 -21.48 -6.54
C ASP A 420 -14.47 -20.15 -6.22
N LYS A 421 -15.14 -19.24 -5.50
CA LYS A 421 -14.57 -17.99 -5.02
C LYS A 421 -13.48 -18.22 -3.98
N ASN A 422 -13.58 -19.23 -3.11
CA ASN A 422 -12.62 -19.47 -2.01
C ASN A 422 -11.23 -19.95 -2.47
N VAL A 423 -11.06 -20.20 -3.77
CA VAL A 423 -9.79 -20.55 -4.39
C VAL A 423 -9.04 -19.28 -4.82
N GLN A 424 -7.77 -19.18 -4.49
CA GLN A 424 -6.87 -18.14 -4.97
C GLN A 424 -5.82 -18.76 -5.89
N ILE A 425 -5.72 -18.28 -7.13
CA ILE A 425 -4.62 -18.69 -8.03
C ILE A 425 -3.38 -17.91 -7.64
N VAL A 426 -2.30 -18.62 -7.32
CA VAL A 426 -1.02 -18.06 -6.86
C VAL A 426 -0.05 -17.88 -8.03
N MET A 427 -0.11 -18.77 -9.02
CA MET A 427 0.74 -18.70 -10.20
C MET A 427 -0.01 -19.16 -11.45
N ASP A 428 -0.01 -18.35 -12.50
CA ASP A 428 -0.85 -18.52 -13.70
C ASP A 428 -0.10 -18.17 -15.01
N PRO A 429 1.04 -18.81 -15.32
CA PRO A 429 1.80 -18.48 -16.51
C PRO A 429 1.00 -18.81 -17.77
N ASP A 430 0.91 -17.84 -18.69
CA ASP A 430 0.13 -17.89 -19.93
C ASP A 430 -1.39 -18.07 -19.72
N ASN A 431 -1.95 -17.56 -18.62
CA ASN A 431 -3.36 -17.78 -18.21
C ASN A 431 -3.71 -19.27 -18.08
N LYS A 432 -2.73 -20.10 -17.72
CA LYS A 432 -2.90 -21.50 -17.39
C LYS A 432 -2.47 -21.71 -15.93
N GLY A 433 -3.45 -21.83 -15.03
CA GLY A 433 -3.19 -21.94 -13.60
C GLY A 433 -2.21 -23.06 -13.29
N MET A 434 -1.22 -22.78 -12.44
CA MET A 434 -0.18 -23.73 -12.06
C MET A 434 -0.20 -24.06 -10.57
N ILE A 435 -0.42 -23.05 -9.74
CA ILE A 435 -0.46 -23.16 -8.28
C ILE A 435 -1.69 -22.41 -7.78
N ALA A 436 -2.45 -23.04 -6.89
CA ALA A 436 -3.60 -22.42 -6.25
C ALA A 436 -3.65 -22.77 -4.76
N THR A 437 -4.29 -21.90 -3.98
CA THR A 437 -4.59 -22.11 -2.56
C THR A 437 -6.08 -22.05 -2.35
N TYR A 438 -6.58 -22.82 -1.39
CA TYR A 438 -7.94 -22.74 -0.90
C TYR A 438 -7.88 -22.51 0.61
N THR A 439 -8.64 -21.52 1.09
CA THR A 439 -8.79 -21.21 2.51
C THR A 439 -10.25 -20.92 2.79
N ASN A 440 -10.84 -21.55 3.81
CA ASN A 440 -12.21 -21.25 4.20
C ASN A 440 -12.22 -20.20 5.33
N THR A 441 -12.56 -18.96 4.99
CA THR A 441 -12.48 -17.80 5.90
C THR A 441 -13.59 -17.74 6.95
N LEU A 442 -14.61 -18.61 6.89
CA LEU A 442 -15.79 -18.51 7.74
C LEU A 442 -15.76 -19.41 8.98
N GLU A 443 -14.92 -20.45 9.05
CA GLU A 443 -15.00 -21.46 10.13
C GLU A 443 -13.66 -22.12 10.56
N GLY A 444 -12.49 -21.54 10.25
CA GLY A 444 -11.22 -22.14 10.70
C GLY A 444 -10.96 -23.55 10.15
N GLN A 445 -11.41 -23.81 8.92
CA GLN A 445 -11.11 -25.07 8.22
C GLN A 445 -9.75 -24.96 7.50
N GLY A 446 -9.03 -26.07 7.46
CA GLY A 446 -7.61 -26.10 7.12
C GLY A 446 -7.30 -25.65 5.70
N GLY A 447 -6.12 -25.05 5.53
CA GLY A 447 -5.65 -24.57 4.23
C GLY A 447 -5.31 -25.72 3.27
N ILE A 448 -5.60 -25.55 1.99
CA ILE A 448 -5.25 -26.52 0.94
C ILE A 448 -4.40 -25.85 -0.14
N VAL A 449 -3.31 -26.49 -0.53
CA VAL A 449 -2.48 -26.08 -1.68
C VAL A 449 -2.70 -27.06 -2.83
N PHE A 450 -2.85 -26.54 -4.03
CA PHE A 450 -2.99 -27.30 -5.26
C PHE A 450 -1.83 -26.95 -6.20
N ASP A 451 -1.12 -27.97 -6.67
CA ASP A 451 0.04 -27.81 -7.55
C ASP A 451 -0.07 -28.76 -8.75
N SER A 452 0.19 -28.23 -9.94
CA SER A 452 0.18 -28.97 -11.20
C SER A 452 1.55 -29.53 -11.60
N GLY A 453 2.62 -29.13 -10.91
CA GLY A 453 4.01 -29.43 -11.26
C GLY A 453 4.59 -30.63 -10.52
N PHE A 454 4.27 -31.85 -10.92
CA PHE A 454 4.78 -33.08 -10.28
C PHE A 454 6.32 -33.13 -10.25
N GLY A 455 6.97 -32.80 -11.37
CA GLY A 455 8.44 -32.79 -11.49
C GLY A 455 9.16 -31.81 -10.56
N ARG A 456 8.45 -30.82 -9.97
CA ARG A 456 9.02 -29.88 -8.99
C ARG A 456 9.43 -30.58 -7.69
N PHE A 457 8.71 -31.65 -7.35
CA PHE A 457 8.89 -32.41 -6.13
C PHE A 457 9.81 -33.62 -6.31
N LEU A 458 10.12 -34.03 -7.54
CA LEU A 458 10.94 -35.21 -7.86
C LEU A 458 12.45 -34.96 -8.01
N GLY A 459 12.99 -33.86 -7.48
CA GLY A 459 14.43 -33.62 -7.53
C GLY A 459 14.99 -33.26 -8.91
N ALA A 460 14.37 -32.27 -9.58
CA ALA A 460 15.01 -31.57 -10.71
C ALA A 460 16.42 -31.05 -10.30
N PRO A 461 17.40 -30.97 -11.22
CA PRO A 461 18.83 -30.90 -10.89
C PRO A 461 19.12 -29.80 -9.87
N ALA A 462 19.63 -30.23 -8.72
CA ALA A 462 20.04 -29.37 -7.62
C ALA A 462 20.94 -28.23 -8.15
N GLY A 463 20.43 -27.00 -8.09
CA GLY A 463 21.24 -25.79 -8.29
C GLY A 463 20.67 -24.70 -9.20
N LYS A 464 19.61 -24.96 -10.01
CA LYS A 464 19.04 -23.92 -10.90
C LYS A 464 17.76 -23.25 -10.39
N CYS A 465 16.85 -23.98 -9.74
CA CYS A 465 15.56 -23.44 -9.28
C CYS A 465 15.39 -23.58 -7.75
N ASP A 466 14.59 -22.70 -7.15
CA ASP A 466 14.38 -22.61 -5.69
C ASP A 466 13.29 -23.58 -5.16
N ASN A 467 13.08 -24.72 -5.83
CA ASN A 467 12.04 -25.70 -5.50
C ASN A 467 12.11 -26.17 -4.04
N ARG A 468 13.33 -26.33 -3.48
CA ARG A 468 13.50 -26.71 -2.07
C ARG A 468 12.86 -25.69 -1.14
N ARG A 469 13.05 -24.40 -1.43
CA ARG A 469 12.48 -23.34 -0.60
C ARG A 469 10.96 -23.25 -0.76
N TYR A 470 10.47 -23.43 -1.97
CA TYR A 470 9.03 -23.54 -2.23
C TYR A 470 8.35 -24.61 -1.38
N ILE A 471 8.92 -25.81 -1.32
CA ILE A 471 8.36 -26.93 -0.55
C ILE A 471 8.36 -26.63 0.96
N GLN A 472 9.40 -25.96 1.47
CA GLN A 472 9.42 -25.48 2.86
C GLN A 472 8.32 -24.43 3.11
N ASN A 473 8.13 -23.48 2.18
CA ASN A 473 7.08 -22.47 2.30
C ASN A 473 5.68 -23.11 2.28
N ILE A 474 5.45 -24.18 1.50
CA ILE A 474 4.20 -24.94 1.53
C ILE A 474 3.96 -25.52 2.94
N ALA A 475 4.95 -26.21 3.51
CA ALA A 475 4.80 -26.83 4.83
C ALA A 475 4.49 -25.78 5.92
N GLU A 476 5.18 -24.64 5.90
CA GLU A 476 4.96 -23.54 6.83
C GLU A 476 3.61 -22.86 6.63
N TRP A 477 3.17 -22.68 5.38
CA TRP A 477 1.86 -22.11 5.09
C TRP A 477 0.72 -23.03 5.53
N LEU A 478 0.83 -24.33 5.27
CA LEU A 478 -0.14 -25.34 5.72
C LEU A 478 -0.19 -25.42 7.25
N GLU A 479 0.95 -25.28 7.95
CA GLU A 479 1.01 -25.20 9.41
C GLU A 479 0.28 -23.96 9.93
N GLN A 480 0.54 -22.78 9.34
CA GLN A 480 -0.11 -21.52 9.75
C GLN A 480 -1.62 -21.48 9.51
N ASN A 481 -2.09 -22.21 8.49
CA ASN A 481 -3.51 -22.31 8.14
C ASN A 481 -4.17 -23.56 8.72
N GLY A 482 -3.48 -24.30 9.58
CA GLY A 482 -4.03 -25.44 10.32
C GLY A 482 -4.32 -25.07 11.79
N ASN A 483 -5.20 -25.83 12.43
CA ASN A 483 -5.58 -25.61 13.83
C ASN A 483 -4.57 -26.17 14.86
N SER A 484 -3.53 -26.88 14.41
CA SER A 484 -2.54 -27.54 15.27
C SER A 484 -1.11 -27.11 14.96
N SER A 485 -0.30 -26.94 16.00
CA SER A 485 1.11 -26.59 15.91
C SER A 485 2.05 -27.80 15.79
N GLU A 486 1.53 -29.04 15.82
CA GLU A 486 2.40 -30.21 15.66
C GLU A 486 2.75 -30.42 14.18
N LYS A 487 4.04 -30.65 13.94
CA LYS A 487 4.64 -30.65 12.60
C LYS A 487 4.72 -32.05 11.99
N ASN A 488 3.62 -32.79 11.99
CA ASN A 488 3.57 -34.14 11.43
C ASN A 488 2.96 -34.12 10.01
N ILE A 489 3.76 -34.51 9.02
CA ILE A 489 3.36 -34.58 7.61
C ILE A 489 3.27 -36.03 7.16
N LEU A 490 2.12 -36.42 6.61
CA LEU A 490 1.96 -37.67 5.88
C LEU A 490 2.00 -37.39 4.38
N ILE A 491 2.96 -37.98 3.69
CA ILE A 491 3.07 -37.92 2.23
C ILE A 491 2.55 -39.25 1.70
N TYR A 492 1.44 -39.17 0.98
CA TYR A 492 0.71 -40.32 0.47
C TYR A 492 0.77 -40.35 -1.05
N ASP A 493 1.38 -41.40 -1.57
CA ASP A 493 1.53 -41.62 -2.99
C ASP A 493 0.50 -42.62 -3.53
N THR A 494 -0.24 -42.22 -4.57
CA THR A 494 -1.36 -43.03 -5.10
C THR A 494 -0.94 -44.11 -6.11
N PHE A 495 0.35 -44.25 -6.41
CA PHE A 495 0.87 -45.15 -7.45
C PHE A 495 0.97 -46.61 -6.98
N HIS A 496 0.76 -47.55 -7.90
CA HIS A 496 0.82 -49.00 -7.65
C HIS A 496 2.06 -49.71 -8.24
N THR A 497 2.67 -49.21 -9.31
CA THR A 497 3.67 -49.96 -10.11
C THR A 497 5.10 -49.42 -10.03
N ALA A 498 5.28 -48.10 -10.05
CA ALA A 498 6.54 -47.42 -9.78
C ALA A 498 6.19 -46.08 -9.11
N GLY A 499 6.20 -46.05 -7.78
CA GLY A 499 5.88 -44.84 -7.02
C GLY A 499 6.93 -43.74 -7.18
N LEU A 500 6.69 -42.62 -6.50
CA LEU A 500 7.71 -41.65 -6.10
C LEU A 500 9.03 -42.38 -5.84
N ASP A 501 10.08 -42.07 -6.62
CA ASP A 501 11.41 -42.61 -6.36
C ASP A 501 11.78 -42.17 -4.94
N LYS A 502 11.64 -43.11 -3.99
CA LYS A 502 11.78 -42.84 -2.57
C LYS A 502 13.17 -42.27 -2.33
N ASP A 503 14.19 -42.62 -3.12
CA ASP A 503 15.55 -42.11 -2.95
C ASP A 503 15.72 -40.68 -3.51
N ALA A 504 15.07 -40.35 -4.64
CA ALA A 504 15.10 -39.00 -5.23
C ALA A 504 14.25 -37.98 -4.45
N PHE A 505 13.10 -38.40 -3.95
CA PHE A 505 12.24 -37.57 -3.09
C PHE A 505 12.81 -37.46 -1.66
N SER A 506 13.39 -38.55 -1.12
CA SER A 506 13.77 -38.60 0.30
C SER A 506 14.96 -37.73 0.67
N GLY A 507 16.09 -37.81 -0.03
CA GLY A 507 17.35 -37.34 0.55
C GLY A 507 17.38 -35.82 0.80
N THR A 508 16.88 -35.03 -0.15
CA THR A 508 17.07 -33.58 -0.14
C THR A 508 15.86 -32.81 0.39
N ILE A 509 14.64 -33.29 0.10
CA ILE A 509 13.41 -32.61 0.50
C ILE A 509 13.04 -32.98 1.94
N LEU A 510 13.17 -34.25 2.35
CA LEU A 510 12.93 -34.63 3.74
C LEU A 510 13.92 -33.91 4.66
N ALA A 511 15.22 -33.91 4.33
CA ALA A 511 16.22 -33.18 5.10
C ALA A 511 15.90 -31.67 5.21
N ALA A 512 15.30 -31.08 4.18
CA ALA A 512 14.89 -29.67 4.20
C ALA A 512 13.67 -29.41 5.09
N LEU A 513 12.74 -30.36 5.18
CA LEU A 513 11.56 -30.29 6.05
C LEU A 513 11.91 -30.64 7.50
N GLU A 514 12.68 -31.69 7.72
CA GLU A 514 13.22 -32.10 9.03
C GLU A 514 14.09 -31.00 9.63
N GLY A 515 14.90 -30.31 8.82
CA GLY A 515 15.67 -29.14 9.25
C GLY A 515 14.82 -27.95 9.74
N ARG A 516 13.50 -27.93 9.43
CA ARG A 516 12.51 -26.97 9.95
C ARG A 516 11.66 -27.54 11.09
N GLY A 517 11.98 -28.77 11.54
CA GLY A 517 11.32 -29.48 12.63
C GLY A 517 10.08 -30.27 12.21
N PHE A 518 9.87 -30.54 10.93
CA PHE A 518 8.77 -31.40 10.46
C PHE A 518 9.15 -32.88 10.56
N ASN A 519 8.27 -33.67 11.17
CA ASN A 519 8.33 -35.13 11.16
C ASN A 519 7.54 -35.63 9.95
N VAL A 520 8.23 -36.23 8.99
CA VAL A 520 7.64 -36.58 7.70
C VAL A 520 7.64 -38.10 7.54
N LYS A 521 6.45 -38.67 7.27
CA LYS A 521 6.31 -40.07 6.87
C LYS A 521 5.87 -40.14 5.42
N VAL A 522 6.60 -40.90 4.62
CA VAL A 522 6.25 -41.20 3.22
C VAL A 522 5.66 -42.61 3.15
N THR A 523 4.52 -42.76 2.49
CA THR A 523 3.88 -44.06 2.25
C THR A 523 3.19 -44.09 0.89
N ASP A 524 2.83 -45.28 0.42
CA ASP A 524 2.19 -45.50 -0.88
C ASP A 524 1.01 -46.48 -0.77
N ARG A 525 0.26 -46.65 -1.87
CA ARG A 525 -0.85 -47.63 -1.98
C ARG A 525 -0.43 -49.09 -1.77
N ARG A 526 0.87 -49.43 -1.84
CA ARG A 526 1.36 -50.81 -1.61
C ARG A 526 1.54 -51.08 -0.12
N GLU A 527 2.06 -50.11 0.62
CA GLU A 527 2.24 -50.18 2.07
C GLU A 527 0.94 -49.89 2.83
N THR A 528 0.16 -48.94 2.33
CA THR A 528 -1.11 -48.50 2.94
C THR A 528 -2.20 -48.46 1.87
N PRO A 529 -2.94 -49.57 1.70
CA PRO A 529 -3.91 -49.70 0.62
C PRO A 529 -5.04 -48.68 0.65
N GLU A 530 -5.42 -48.19 1.83
CA GLU A 530 -6.50 -47.22 2.00
C GLU A 530 -6.14 -46.10 3.00
N ILE A 531 -6.62 -44.90 2.72
CA ILE A 531 -6.50 -43.75 3.63
C ILE A 531 -7.61 -43.83 4.68
N THR A 532 -7.26 -44.28 5.89
CA THR A 532 -8.21 -44.40 7.01
C THR A 532 -8.08 -43.26 8.03
N ALA A 533 -9.15 -43.00 8.78
CA ALA A 533 -9.15 -42.00 9.85
C ALA A 533 -8.10 -42.28 10.94
N GLN A 534 -7.81 -43.56 11.22
CA GLN A 534 -6.77 -43.96 12.17
C GLN A 534 -5.37 -43.54 11.69
N LEU A 535 -5.09 -43.68 10.39
CA LEU A 535 -3.83 -43.25 9.81
C LEU A 535 -3.67 -41.74 9.91
N LEU A 536 -4.69 -40.98 9.52
CA LEU A 536 -4.67 -39.51 9.52
C LEU A 536 -4.70 -38.89 10.92
N GLY A 537 -5.11 -39.64 11.94
CA GLY A 537 -5.20 -39.16 13.33
C GLY A 537 -3.88 -38.60 13.86
N ALA A 538 -2.75 -39.21 13.49
CA ALA A 538 -1.41 -38.82 13.95
C ALA A 538 -0.77 -37.65 13.18
N TYR A 539 -1.40 -37.18 12.10
CA TYR A 539 -0.82 -36.16 11.21
C TYR A 539 -1.71 -34.93 11.14
N ASN A 540 -1.08 -33.77 10.92
CA ASN A 540 -1.77 -32.49 10.76
C ASN A 540 -1.68 -31.96 9.34
N GLN A 541 -0.76 -32.52 8.54
CA GLN A 541 -0.66 -32.25 7.12
C GLN A 541 -0.74 -33.55 6.32
N LEU A 542 -1.55 -33.55 5.27
CA LEU A 542 -1.67 -34.64 4.32
C LEU A 542 -1.22 -34.15 2.94
N TRP A 543 -0.23 -34.77 2.33
CA TRP A 543 0.26 -34.41 1.00
C TRP A 543 -0.04 -35.57 0.05
N ILE A 544 -1.00 -35.37 -0.83
CA ILE A 544 -1.46 -36.40 -1.77
C ILE A 544 -0.85 -36.14 -3.13
N PHE A 545 -0.12 -37.13 -3.62
CA PHE A 545 0.46 -37.14 -4.95
C PHE A 545 -0.39 -38.05 -5.83
N PHE A 546 -1.11 -37.43 -6.76
CA PHE A 546 -1.87 -38.14 -7.77
C PHE A 546 -0.99 -38.48 -8.95
N GLY A 547 -0.82 -39.78 -9.20
CA GLY A 547 -0.31 -40.24 -10.48
C GLY A 547 -0.80 -41.62 -10.83
N GLU A 548 -0.22 -42.16 -11.90
CA GLU A 548 -0.93 -43.17 -12.67
C GLU A 548 -0.61 -44.63 -12.33
N SER A 549 -1.61 -45.46 -12.62
CA SER A 549 -1.58 -46.91 -12.66
C SER A 549 -2.45 -47.38 -13.82
N GLU A 550 -2.05 -48.45 -14.53
CA GLU A 550 -2.82 -49.09 -15.60
C GLU A 550 -4.24 -49.52 -15.18
N ARG A 551 -4.49 -49.62 -13.86
CA ARG A 551 -5.82 -49.70 -13.27
C ARG A 551 -6.10 -48.40 -12.53
N VAL A 552 -7.15 -47.71 -12.92
CA VAL A 552 -7.56 -46.44 -12.31
C VAL A 552 -7.87 -46.66 -10.83
N ALA A 553 -6.90 -46.36 -9.97
CA ALA A 553 -7.04 -46.44 -8.52
C ALA A 553 -7.73 -45.16 -8.04
N TYR A 554 -9.04 -45.07 -8.30
CA TYR A 554 -9.89 -44.04 -7.73
C TYR A 554 -9.79 -44.08 -6.20
N LEU A 555 -9.80 -42.90 -5.56
CA LEU A 555 -10.10 -42.85 -4.14
C LEU A 555 -11.54 -43.37 -3.96
N SER A 556 -11.74 -44.33 -3.08
CA SER A 556 -13.10 -44.79 -2.77
C SER A 556 -13.91 -43.64 -2.15
N ASP A 557 -15.24 -43.71 -2.22
CA ASP A 557 -16.09 -42.68 -1.61
C ASP A 557 -15.81 -42.52 -0.10
N ALA A 558 -15.45 -43.61 0.58
CA ALA A 558 -15.06 -43.59 1.99
C ALA A 558 -13.72 -42.88 2.24
N GLU A 559 -12.74 -43.03 1.33
CA GLU A 559 -11.48 -42.29 1.40
C GLU A 559 -11.70 -40.79 1.14
N LEU A 560 -12.51 -40.45 0.13
CA LEU A 560 -12.86 -39.06 -0.17
C LEU A 560 -13.56 -38.38 1.00
N GLU A 561 -14.49 -39.07 1.67
CA GLU A 561 -15.15 -38.55 2.88
C GLU A 561 -14.16 -38.39 4.03
N THR A 562 -13.24 -39.34 4.21
CA THR A 562 -12.20 -39.27 5.25
C THR A 562 -11.25 -38.10 5.03
N VAL A 563 -10.79 -37.88 3.80
CA VAL A 563 -9.94 -36.74 3.44
C VAL A 563 -10.70 -35.42 3.55
N SER A 564 -11.98 -35.39 3.17
CA SER A 564 -12.82 -34.19 3.32
C SER A 564 -12.99 -33.84 4.81
N ARG A 565 -13.27 -34.84 5.66
CA ARG A 565 -13.38 -34.68 7.12
C ARG A 565 -12.08 -34.17 7.73
N PHE A 566 -10.93 -34.70 7.29
CA PHE A 566 -9.61 -34.24 7.73
C PHE A 566 -9.43 -32.73 7.53
N THR A 567 -9.81 -32.20 6.37
CA THR A 567 -9.76 -30.74 6.13
C THR A 567 -10.82 -29.96 6.92
N GLY A 568 -12.01 -30.56 7.12
CA GLY A 568 -13.09 -30.01 7.94
C GLY A 568 -12.71 -29.89 9.42
N ASP A 569 -11.86 -30.78 9.93
CA ASP A 569 -11.31 -30.75 11.29
C ASP A 569 -10.24 -29.65 11.48
N GLY A 570 -9.99 -28.83 10.45
CA GLY A 570 -9.00 -27.76 10.50
C GLY A 570 -7.57 -28.19 10.21
N LYS A 571 -7.37 -29.39 9.64
CA LYS A 571 -6.05 -29.88 9.20
C LYS A 571 -5.80 -29.54 7.73
N SER A 572 -4.55 -29.41 7.36
CA SER A 572 -4.17 -28.81 6.08
C SER A 572 -3.69 -29.85 5.06
N MET A 573 -3.87 -29.59 3.76
CA MET A 573 -3.57 -30.57 2.72
C MET A 573 -2.81 -29.98 1.53
N LEU A 574 -1.91 -30.77 0.93
CA LEU A 574 -1.33 -30.49 -0.39
C LEU A 574 -1.86 -31.52 -1.38
N VAL A 575 -2.33 -31.06 -2.54
CA VAL A 575 -2.77 -31.91 -3.66
C VAL A 575 -1.90 -31.61 -4.86
N VAL A 576 -1.15 -32.61 -5.34
CA VAL A 576 -0.30 -32.48 -6.53
C VAL A 576 -0.82 -33.38 -7.64
N ALA A 577 -1.06 -32.81 -8.83
CA ALA A 577 -1.53 -33.55 -10.01
C ALA A 577 -0.80 -33.08 -11.27
N GLY A 578 0.10 -33.91 -11.83
CA GLY A 578 0.92 -33.53 -12.99
C GLY A 578 1.27 -34.68 -13.94
N ASP A 579 1.92 -34.36 -15.06
CA ASP A 579 2.29 -35.30 -16.13
C ASP A 579 3.53 -36.12 -15.71
N GLN A 580 3.52 -37.43 -15.98
CA GLN A 580 4.72 -38.26 -15.95
C GLN A 580 5.12 -38.67 -17.38
N PRO A 581 6.42 -38.91 -17.66
CA PRO A 581 6.90 -39.27 -19.00
C PRO A 581 6.34 -40.57 -19.59
N ALA A 582 5.73 -41.45 -18.78
CA ALA A 582 5.37 -42.82 -19.17
C ALA A 582 3.97 -43.27 -18.68
N GLY A 583 2.96 -42.39 -18.78
CA GLY A 583 1.58 -42.68 -18.40
C GLY A 583 0.54 -42.24 -19.46
N SER A 584 -0.69 -42.74 -19.33
CA SER A 584 -1.92 -42.08 -19.81
C SER A 584 -2.08 -40.69 -19.15
N ARG A 585 -3.12 -39.95 -19.55
CA ARG A 585 -3.28 -38.51 -19.28
C ARG A 585 -4.53 -38.19 -18.45
N ASP A 586 -5.01 -39.16 -17.65
CA ASP A 586 -6.30 -39.05 -17.00
C ASP A 586 -6.22 -38.41 -15.60
N LEU A 587 -6.72 -37.17 -15.49
CA LEU A 587 -6.74 -36.36 -14.27
C LEU A 587 -7.98 -36.63 -13.38
N LYS A 588 -8.81 -37.64 -13.72
CA LYS A 588 -10.08 -37.91 -13.01
C LYS A 588 -9.93 -38.15 -11.51
N ALA A 589 -8.90 -38.90 -11.07
CA ALA A 589 -8.71 -39.21 -9.65
C ALA A 589 -8.41 -37.93 -8.83
N ALA A 590 -7.52 -37.08 -9.34
CA ALA A 590 -7.26 -35.77 -8.74
C ALA A 590 -8.53 -34.89 -8.75
N ASN A 591 -9.27 -34.90 -9.87
CA ASN A 591 -10.49 -34.12 -10.03
C ASN A 591 -11.64 -34.56 -9.12
N GLN A 592 -11.74 -35.84 -8.73
CA GLN A 592 -12.75 -36.31 -7.77
C GLN A 592 -12.60 -35.65 -6.39
N LEU A 593 -11.37 -35.35 -5.97
CA LEU A 593 -11.07 -34.64 -4.74
C LEU A 593 -11.09 -33.12 -4.94
N SER A 594 -10.36 -32.61 -5.95
CA SER A 594 -10.17 -31.18 -6.12
C SER A 594 -11.45 -30.43 -6.50
N SER A 595 -12.38 -31.07 -7.22
CA SER A 595 -13.63 -30.42 -7.61
C SER A 595 -14.51 -30.07 -6.41
N ARG A 596 -14.38 -30.79 -5.29
CA ARG A 596 -15.08 -30.48 -4.02
C ARG A 596 -14.65 -29.15 -3.42
N TYR A 597 -13.45 -28.69 -3.77
CA TYR A 597 -12.88 -27.40 -3.36
C TYR A 597 -12.88 -26.39 -4.51
N GLY A 598 -13.64 -26.66 -5.59
CA GLY A 598 -13.77 -25.74 -6.72
C GLY A 598 -12.56 -25.68 -7.64
N ILE A 599 -11.74 -26.73 -7.72
CA ILE A 599 -10.59 -26.82 -8.62
C ILE A 599 -10.73 -27.99 -9.58
N THR A 600 -10.41 -27.74 -10.84
CA THR A 600 -10.30 -28.80 -11.86
C THR A 600 -8.96 -28.72 -12.57
N TYR A 601 -8.29 -29.86 -12.66
CA TYR A 601 -7.11 -30.07 -13.47
C TYR A 601 -7.54 -30.50 -14.87
N SER A 602 -7.03 -29.84 -15.92
CA SER A 602 -7.24 -30.29 -17.29
C SER A 602 -6.08 -29.96 -18.21
N GLY A 603 -5.91 -30.76 -19.26
CA GLY A 603 -4.85 -30.60 -20.25
C GLY A 603 -3.44 -30.67 -19.67
N TYR A 604 -2.46 -30.52 -20.55
CA TYR A 604 -1.05 -30.48 -20.19
C TYR A 604 -0.34 -29.40 -20.99
N VAL A 605 0.61 -28.72 -20.34
CA VAL A 605 1.42 -27.66 -20.92
C VAL A 605 2.87 -27.95 -20.62
N GLU A 606 3.68 -27.95 -21.67
CA GLU A 606 5.13 -28.00 -21.55
C GLU A 606 5.66 -26.58 -21.43
N ARG A 607 6.33 -26.30 -20.32
CA ARG A 607 6.86 -24.98 -19.98
C ARG A 607 8.38 -25.00 -20.02
N ALA A 608 8.97 -23.81 -20.09
CA ALA A 608 10.41 -23.65 -19.92
C ALA A 608 10.89 -24.35 -18.64
N GLY A 609 12.12 -24.88 -18.65
CA GLY A 609 12.69 -25.59 -17.51
C GLY A 609 12.75 -24.74 -16.24
N GLU A 610 12.80 -23.42 -16.40
CA GLU A 610 12.82 -22.43 -15.32
C GLU A 610 11.72 -21.38 -15.56
N LEU A 611 10.83 -21.23 -14.58
CA LEU A 611 9.79 -20.20 -14.54
C LEU A 611 10.21 -19.11 -13.56
N PRO A 612 10.47 -17.88 -14.00
CA PRO A 612 10.75 -16.79 -13.07
C PRO A 612 9.51 -16.50 -12.21
N VAL A 613 9.74 -16.30 -10.92
CA VAL A 613 8.73 -15.90 -9.92
C VAL A 613 8.97 -14.45 -9.50
N GLY A 614 10.23 -14.03 -9.41
CA GLY A 614 10.62 -12.66 -9.11
C GLY A 614 12.11 -12.41 -9.30
N THR A 615 12.46 -11.29 -9.94
CA THR A 615 13.86 -10.85 -10.16
C THR A 615 14.49 -10.23 -8.90
N ALA A 616 13.68 -9.67 -8.00
CA ALA A 616 14.13 -8.81 -6.91
C ALA A 616 13.91 -9.37 -5.49
N SER A 617 13.32 -10.56 -5.33
CA SER A 617 12.91 -11.12 -4.03
C SER A 617 14.06 -11.18 -3.01
N TYR A 618 15.28 -11.48 -3.46
CA TYR A 618 16.47 -11.51 -2.59
C TYR A 618 16.92 -10.12 -2.07
N PHE A 619 16.95 -9.11 -2.94
CA PHE A 619 17.35 -7.75 -2.56
C PHE A 619 16.29 -7.10 -1.67
N LEU A 620 15.02 -7.24 -2.04
CA LEU A 620 13.89 -6.71 -1.28
C LEU A 620 13.80 -7.35 0.11
N ASN A 621 14.02 -8.66 0.22
CA ASN A 621 14.01 -9.34 1.53
C ASN A 621 15.22 -8.98 2.40
N ARG A 622 16.44 -8.86 1.84
CA ARG A 622 17.59 -8.35 2.61
C ARG A 622 17.37 -6.91 3.09
N ALA A 623 16.84 -6.05 2.22
CA ALA A 623 16.50 -4.68 2.59
C ALA A 623 15.42 -4.66 3.68
N SER A 624 14.42 -5.54 3.58
CA SER A 624 13.38 -5.70 4.59
C SER A 624 13.92 -6.19 5.94
N ILE A 625 14.78 -7.22 5.96
CA ILE A 625 15.42 -7.72 7.19
C ILE A 625 16.28 -6.63 7.84
N ALA A 626 17.03 -5.88 7.03
CA ALA A 626 17.83 -4.75 7.52
C ALA A 626 16.94 -3.65 8.11
N LEU A 627 15.85 -3.27 7.43
CA LEU A 627 14.89 -2.30 7.97
C LEU A 627 14.17 -2.82 9.22
N GLY A 628 13.80 -4.10 9.27
CA GLY A 628 13.18 -4.72 10.43
C GLY A 628 14.08 -4.70 11.68
N ARG A 629 15.40 -4.83 11.50
CA ARG A 629 16.38 -4.63 12.59
C ARG A 629 16.45 -3.18 13.03
N ILE A 630 16.43 -2.23 12.09
CA ILE A 630 16.40 -0.79 12.40
C ILE A 630 15.11 -0.44 13.15
N LEU A 631 13.97 -0.98 12.74
CA LEU A 631 12.69 -0.75 13.39
C LEU A 631 12.59 -1.35 14.79
N LYS A 632 13.14 -2.56 15.00
CA LYS A 632 13.28 -3.12 16.36
C LYS A 632 14.16 -2.25 17.26
N LEU A 633 15.19 -1.62 16.71
CA LEU A 633 16.02 -0.66 17.45
C LEU A 633 15.24 0.62 17.78
N VAL A 634 14.46 1.14 16.83
CA VAL A 634 13.64 2.36 17.02
C VAL A 634 12.46 2.10 17.95
N HIS A 635 11.86 0.91 17.97
CA HIS A 635 10.78 0.55 18.90
C HIS A 635 11.30 0.29 20.32
N LYS A 636 12.57 -0.12 20.44
CA LYS A 636 13.23 -0.36 21.74
C LYS A 636 13.80 0.94 22.34
N ALA A 637 14.06 1.95 21.52
CA ALA A 637 14.44 3.30 21.92
C ALA A 637 13.19 4.14 22.21
#